data_AF-A0A838H5K2-F1
#
_entry.id   AF-A0A838H5K2-F1
#
_cell.length_a   1.000
_cell.length_b   1.000
_cell.length_c   1.000
_cell.angle_alpha   90.00
_cell.angle_beta   90.00
_cell.angle_gamma   90.00
#
_symmetry.space_group_name_H-M   'P 1'
#
loop_
_entity.id
_entity.type
_entity.pdbx_description
1 polymer ?
#
loop_
_entity_poly.entity_id
_entity_poly.type
_entity_poly.pdbx_seq_one_letter_code
_entity_poly.pdbx_strand_id
1 'polypeptide(L)'
;MKAELRAGGADPFEGVTGQRAKGRLHELEVVIERGLTTFVEVGEALATIRGSKLYRFTHTTFEAYCKERWGFTSGRARQLMDSAEIATTVAVANDAQARELAPLKDDTEALLNAWDEVQKRTNGHPTAAVVKEVVREREVKTQRQIAEDLGIARSTVSKHIKEGTLPNAEPWFAFLRVMDALEELTERYPVPEIIAAIPERRQAGTTKRLRRLGSYLGRIAWTLEGTEAT
;
A
#
# COMPACT_ATOMS: atom_id res chain seq x y z
N MET A 1 -39.71 54.58 -29.08
CA MET A 1 -38.24 54.40 -29.02
C MET A 1 -37.94 53.38 -27.94
N LYS A 2 -37.53 52.16 -28.36
CA LYS A 2 -36.80 51.07 -27.66
C LYS A 2 -37.04 50.86 -26.14
N ALA A 3 -37.58 49.71 -25.70
CA ALA A 3 -36.87 48.43 -25.47
C ALA A 3 -35.76 48.58 -24.40
N GLU A 4 -35.62 47.76 -23.35
CA GLU A 4 -35.78 46.30 -23.27
C GLU A 4 -35.61 45.82 -21.81
N LEU A 5 -35.99 44.57 -21.56
CA LEU A 5 -35.95 43.81 -20.32
C LEU A 5 -34.59 43.80 -19.58
N ARG A 6 -34.63 43.67 -18.25
CA ARG A 6 -33.79 42.67 -17.55
C ARG A 6 -34.60 41.93 -16.48
N ALA A 7 -34.73 40.63 -16.71
CA ALA A 7 -35.36 39.65 -15.85
C ALA A 7 -34.47 39.29 -14.64
N GLY A 8 -35.10 38.64 -13.67
CA GLY A 8 -34.57 38.29 -12.35
C GLY A 8 -33.29 37.47 -12.34
N GLY A 9 -32.52 37.69 -11.28
CA GLY A 9 -31.61 36.70 -10.72
C GLY A 9 -32.14 36.28 -9.35
N ALA A 10 -33.20 35.49 -9.32
CA ALA A 10 -33.61 34.80 -8.10
C ALA A 10 -32.55 33.75 -7.78
N ASP A 11 -32.12 33.69 -6.52
CA ASP A 11 -31.25 32.64 -6.00
C ASP A 11 -31.94 31.27 -6.27
N PRO A 12 -31.25 30.30 -6.91
CA PRO A 12 -31.83 28.98 -7.20
C PRO A 12 -32.36 28.22 -5.97
N PHE A 13 -32.06 28.68 -4.75
CA PHE A 13 -32.47 28.06 -3.49
C PHE A 13 -33.56 28.83 -2.72
N GLU A 14 -34.07 29.94 -3.25
CA GLU A 14 -35.13 30.72 -2.61
C GLU A 14 -36.49 30.02 -2.74
N GLY A 15 -36.77 29.07 -1.84
CA GLY A 15 -38.08 28.37 -1.77
C GLY A 15 -38.08 26.94 -1.26
N VAL A 16 -36.93 26.32 -0.94
CA VAL A 16 -36.91 25.00 -0.32
C VAL A 16 -37.10 25.14 1.19
N THR A 17 -38.33 24.94 1.67
CA THR A 17 -38.62 24.83 3.12
C THR A 17 -37.61 23.88 3.78
N GLY A 18 -36.98 24.27 4.89
CA GLY A 18 -35.88 23.51 5.52
C GLY A 18 -36.14 22.02 5.77
N GLN A 19 -37.42 21.63 5.94
CA GLN A 19 -37.84 20.23 6.07
C GLN A 19 -37.64 19.40 4.78
N ARG A 20 -37.89 19.99 3.59
CA ARG A 20 -37.64 19.35 2.29
C ARG A 20 -36.15 19.27 1.97
N ALA A 21 -35.39 20.32 2.29
CA ALA A 21 -33.94 20.33 2.13
C ALA A 21 -33.29 19.24 3.01
N LYS A 22 -33.74 19.09 4.26
CA LYS A 22 -33.27 18.07 5.20
C LYS A 22 -33.66 16.64 4.77
N GLY A 23 -34.87 16.44 4.24
CA GLY A 23 -35.29 15.16 3.66
C GLY A 23 -34.45 14.77 2.43
N ARG A 24 -34.19 15.72 1.54
CA ARG A 24 -33.35 15.50 0.36
C ARG A 24 -31.89 15.21 0.71
N LEU A 25 -31.34 15.89 1.72
CA LEU A 25 -30.00 15.61 2.24
C LEU A 25 -29.91 14.17 2.75
N HIS A 26 -30.87 13.73 3.56
CA HIS A 26 -30.90 12.37 4.10
C HIS A 26 -31.01 11.29 2.99
N GLU A 27 -31.86 11.50 1.97
CA GLU A 27 -31.94 10.60 0.81
C GLU A 27 -30.59 10.46 0.10
N LEU A 28 -29.87 11.57 -0.07
CA LEU A 28 -28.56 11.58 -0.72
C LEU A 28 -27.49 10.93 0.18
N GLU A 29 -27.53 11.13 1.49
CA GLU A 29 -26.66 10.47 2.47
C GLU A 29 -26.84 8.95 2.46
N VAL A 30 -28.07 8.43 2.35
CA VAL A 30 -28.34 6.99 2.21
C VAL A 30 -27.79 6.42 0.90
N VAL A 31 -27.87 7.18 -0.20
CA VAL A 31 -27.26 6.77 -1.49
C VAL A 31 -25.73 6.73 -1.38
N ILE A 32 -25.14 7.70 -0.69
CA ILE A 32 -23.69 7.76 -0.44
C ILE A 32 -23.26 6.57 0.43
N GLU A 33 -23.94 6.31 1.54
CA GLU A 33 -23.65 5.20 2.46
C GLU A 33 -23.79 3.83 1.77
N ARG A 34 -24.81 3.64 0.93
CA ARG A 34 -24.93 2.42 0.11
C ARG A 34 -23.79 2.28 -0.89
N GLY A 35 -23.40 3.37 -1.57
CA GLY A 35 -22.28 3.36 -2.51
C GLY A 35 -20.95 3.01 -1.84
N LEU A 36 -20.77 3.46 -0.59
CA LEU A 36 -19.66 3.12 0.29
C LEU A 36 -19.59 1.63 0.61
N THR A 37 -20.68 1.09 1.16
CA THR A 37 -20.78 -0.34 1.48
C THR A 37 -20.62 -1.22 0.23
N THR A 38 -21.14 -0.78 -0.91
CA THR A 38 -21.14 -1.58 -2.14
C THR A 38 -19.73 -1.90 -2.64
N PHE A 39 -18.79 -0.95 -2.66
CA PHE A 39 -17.45 -1.26 -3.18
C PHE A 39 -16.63 -2.11 -2.22
N VAL A 40 -16.84 -1.93 -0.90
CA VAL A 40 -16.20 -2.72 0.14
C VAL A 40 -16.68 -4.18 0.06
N GLU A 41 -17.99 -4.41 0.07
CA GLU A 41 -18.58 -5.75 -0.05
C GLU A 41 -18.16 -6.45 -1.35
N VAL A 42 -18.17 -5.73 -2.48
CA VAL A 42 -17.71 -6.27 -3.77
C VAL A 42 -16.22 -6.61 -3.73
N GLY A 43 -15.38 -5.75 -3.17
CA GLY A 43 -13.95 -5.99 -3.04
C GLY A 43 -13.63 -7.21 -2.16
N GLU A 44 -14.28 -7.34 -1.00
CA GLU A 44 -14.15 -8.48 -0.09
C GLU A 44 -14.63 -9.79 -0.72
N ALA A 45 -15.76 -9.76 -1.43
CA ALA A 45 -16.27 -10.92 -2.16
C ALA A 45 -15.29 -11.35 -3.26
N LEU A 46 -14.76 -10.40 -4.03
CA LEU A 46 -13.75 -10.67 -5.06
C LEU A 46 -12.46 -11.23 -4.44
N ALA A 47 -12.02 -10.70 -3.29
CA ALA A 47 -10.85 -11.20 -2.57
C ALA A 47 -11.06 -12.66 -2.11
N THR A 48 -12.23 -12.98 -1.58
CA THR A 48 -12.60 -14.34 -1.15
C THR A 48 -12.67 -15.32 -2.32
N ILE A 49 -13.32 -14.93 -3.43
CA ILE A 49 -13.41 -15.75 -4.65
C ILE A 49 -12.02 -16.03 -5.21
N ARG A 50 -11.14 -15.03 -5.21
CA ARG A 50 -9.76 -15.18 -5.70
C ARG A 50 -8.90 -16.03 -4.76
N GLY A 51 -8.92 -15.71 -3.46
CA GLY A 51 -8.11 -16.36 -2.43
C GLY A 51 -8.44 -17.85 -2.28
N SER A 52 -9.73 -18.18 -2.29
CA SER A 52 -10.24 -19.57 -2.23
C SER A 52 -10.34 -20.24 -3.61
N LYS A 53 -9.92 -19.54 -4.67
CA LYS A 53 -9.96 -20.03 -6.07
C LYS A 53 -11.35 -20.50 -6.54
N LEU A 54 -12.43 -19.94 -6.01
CA LEU A 54 -13.82 -20.32 -6.32
C LEU A 54 -14.18 -20.08 -7.80
N TYR A 55 -13.49 -19.16 -8.46
CA TYR A 55 -13.64 -18.94 -9.90
C TYR A 55 -13.37 -20.22 -10.73
N ARG A 56 -12.60 -21.19 -10.19
CA ARG A 56 -12.25 -22.45 -10.87
C ARG A 56 -13.42 -23.40 -11.10
N PHE A 57 -14.55 -23.19 -10.43
CA PHE A 57 -15.76 -23.95 -10.73
C PHE A 57 -16.30 -23.68 -12.14
N THR A 58 -15.99 -22.51 -12.71
CA THR A 58 -16.55 -22.07 -14.00
C THR A 58 -15.48 -21.60 -14.99
N HIS A 59 -14.33 -21.11 -14.53
CA HIS A 59 -13.29 -20.52 -15.38
C HIS A 59 -11.89 -20.99 -15.00
N THR A 60 -11.01 -21.16 -15.98
CA THR A 60 -9.63 -21.60 -15.76
C THR A 60 -8.77 -20.53 -15.07
N THR A 61 -9.04 -19.25 -15.32
CA THR A 61 -8.32 -18.11 -14.75
C THR A 61 -9.27 -17.10 -14.11
N PHE A 62 -8.75 -16.37 -13.12
CA PHE A 62 -9.50 -15.29 -12.47
C PHE A 62 -9.81 -14.15 -13.44
N GLU A 63 -8.97 -13.96 -14.47
CA GLU A 63 -9.19 -12.95 -15.49
C GLU A 63 -10.37 -13.28 -16.40
N ALA A 64 -10.45 -14.52 -16.89
CA ALA A 64 -11.59 -14.99 -17.67
C ALA A 64 -12.89 -14.82 -16.84
N TYR A 65 -12.87 -15.23 -15.58
CA TYR A 65 -13.98 -15.03 -14.65
C TYR A 65 -14.42 -13.55 -14.54
N CYS A 66 -13.48 -12.64 -14.31
CA CYS A 66 -13.81 -11.20 -14.19
C CYS A 66 -14.43 -10.64 -15.47
N LYS A 67 -13.84 -10.98 -16.61
CA LYS A 67 -14.26 -10.47 -17.91
C LYS A 67 -15.63 -11.01 -18.32
N GLU A 68 -15.82 -12.32 -18.21
CA GLU A 68 -17.03 -13.00 -18.70
C GLU A 68 -18.23 -12.81 -17.76
N ARG A 69 -18.02 -12.77 -16.44
CA ARG A 69 -19.13 -12.61 -15.48
C ARG A 69 -19.49 -11.16 -15.21
N TRP A 70 -18.50 -10.26 -15.18
CA TRP A 70 -18.70 -8.89 -14.69
C TRP A 70 -18.36 -7.81 -15.73
N GLY A 71 -17.81 -8.19 -16.89
CA GLY A 71 -17.49 -7.23 -17.95
C GLY A 71 -16.31 -6.31 -17.64
N PHE A 72 -15.56 -6.55 -16.55
CA PHE A 72 -14.38 -5.76 -16.19
C PHE A 72 -13.08 -6.58 -16.18
N THR A 73 -11.95 -5.88 -16.22
CA THR A 73 -10.63 -6.50 -16.23
C THR A 73 -10.25 -7.04 -14.84
N SER A 74 -9.35 -8.03 -14.80
CA SER A 74 -8.76 -8.51 -13.55
C SER A 74 -8.02 -7.39 -12.78
N GLY A 75 -7.51 -6.38 -13.49
CA GLY A 75 -6.93 -5.18 -12.90
C GLY A 75 -7.94 -4.37 -12.09
N ARG A 76 -9.14 -4.11 -12.65
CA ARG A 76 -10.21 -3.44 -11.90
C ARG A 76 -10.66 -4.25 -10.69
N ALA A 77 -10.74 -5.58 -10.83
CA ALA A 77 -11.06 -6.46 -9.72
C ALA A 77 -10.06 -6.32 -8.56
N ARG A 78 -8.75 -6.33 -8.86
CA ARG A 78 -7.70 -6.13 -7.86
C ARG A 78 -7.77 -4.75 -7.21
N GLN A 79 -8.05 -3.70 -7.99
CA GLN A 79 -8.24 -2.35 -7.43
C GLN A 79 -9.40 -2.29 -6.43
N LEU A 80 -10.51 -2.98 -6.70
CA LEU A 80 -11.63 -3.07 -5.77
C LEU A 80 -11.27 -3.84 -4.50
N MET A 81 -10.50 -4.94 -4.62
CA MET A 81 -9.97 -5.66 -3.46
C MET A 81 -9.07 -4.76 -2.60
N ASP A 82 -8.10 -4.09 -3.22
CA ASP A 82 -7.18 -3.19 -2.54
C ASP A 82 -7.94 -2.02 -1.87
N SER A 83 -8.95 -1.47 -2.55
CA SER A 83 -9.76 -0.38 -2.02
C SER A 83 -10.61 -0.82 -0.83
N ALA A 84 -11.16 -2.03 -0.86
CA ALA A 84 -11.89 -2.60 0.27
C ALA A 84 -10.97 -2.80 1.48
N GLU A 85 -9.77 -3.35 1.27
CA GLU A 85 -8.76 -3.51 2.32
C GLU A 85 -8.40 -2.16 2.97
N ILE A 86 -8.13 -1.13 2.16
CA ILE A 86 -7.84 0.22 2.64
C ILE A 86 -9.02 0.79 3.45
N ALA A 87 -10.25 0.56 3.00
CA ALA A 87 -11.45 1.03 3.69
C ALA A 87 -11.66 0.38 5.07
N THR A 88 -11.06 -0.79 5.33
CA THR A 88 -11.04 -1.38 6.68
C THR A 88 -10.07 -0.66 7.62
N THR A 89 -9.05 -0.01 7.08
CA THR A 89 -8.02 0.70 7.85
C THR A 89 -8.36 2.17 8.05
N VAL A 90 -8.94 2.82 7.04
CA VAL A 90 -9.29 4.25 7.07
C VAL A 90 -10.70 4.49 6.52
N ALA A 91 -11.40 5.43 7.15
CA ALA A 91 -12.78 5.79 6.80
C ALA A 91 -12.87 6.64 5.52
N VAL A 92 -12.57 6.05 4.37
CA VAL A 92 -12.76 6.66 3.04
C VAL A 92 -14.24 6.78 2.69
N ALA A 93 -14.59 7.84 1.95
CA ALA A 93 -15.95 8.14 1.50
C ALA A 93 -16.31 7.53 0.13
N ASN A 94 -15.34 6.99 -0.62
CA ASN A 94 -15.57 6.29 -1.90
C ASN A 94 -14.32 5.53 -2.40
N ASP A 95 -14.53 4.65 -3.39
CA ASP A 95 -13.47 3.91 -4.12
C ASP A 95 -12.39 4.85 -4.69
N ALA A 96 -12.74 6.06 -5.14
CA ALA A 96 -11.76 6.97 -5.72
C ALA A 96 -10.72 7.44 -4.69
N GLN A 97 -11.14 7.75 -3.46
CA GLN A 97 -10.21 8.09 -2.38
C GLN A 97 -9.35 6.88 -1.98
N ALA A 98 -9.97 5.70 -1.82
CA ALA A 98 -9.27 4.47 -1.45
C ALA A 98 -8.18 4.11 -2.48
N ARG A 99 -8.49 4.24 -3.77
CA ARG A 99 -7.55 3.95 -4.86
C ARG A 99 -6.31 4.83 -4.85
N GLU A 100 -6.45 6.11 -4.47
CA GLU A 100 -5.31 7.01 -4.39
C GLU A 100 -4.40 6.66 -3.20
N LEU A 101 -4.91 5.98 -2.17
CA LEU A 101 -4.11 5.44 -1.05
C LEU A 101 -3.48 4.07 -1.34
N ALA A 102 -3.86 3.40 -2.43
CA ALA A 102 -3.37 2.06 -2.75
C ALA A 102 -1.84 1.89 -2.76
N PRO A 103 -1.03 2.89 -3.16
CA PRO A 103 0.44 2.79 -3.06
C PRO A 103 0.96 2.60 -1.62
N LEU A 104 0.18 2.97 -0.60
CA LEU A 104 0.55 2.89 0.81
C LEU A 104 -0.08 1.70 1.54
N LYS A 105 -0.83 0.84 0.85
CA LYS A 105 -1.63 -0.23 1.50
C LYS A 105 -0.80 -1.19 2.37
N ASP A 106 0.44 -1.45 1.97
CA ASP A 106 1.36 -2.37 2.65
C ASP A 106 2.15 -1.68 3.79
N ASP A 107 2.00 -0.37 3.96
CA ASP A 107 2.60 0.44 5.02
C ASP A 107 1.50 1.15 5.81
N THR A 108 0.96 0.45 6.81
CA THR A 108 -0.16 0.93 7.63
C THR A 108 0.13 2.28 8.31
N GLU A 109 1.36 2.50 8.76
CA GLU A 109 1.74 3.75 9.40
C GLU A 109 1.76 4.90 8.39
N ALA A 110 2.37 4.70 7.22
CA ALA A 110 2.37 5.70 6.16
C ALA A 110 0.95 6.01 5.66
N LEU A 111 0.09 4.99 5.56
CA LEU A 111 -1.30 5.13 5.15
C LEU A 111 -2.12 5.95 6.16
N LEU A 112 -2.02 5.64 7.46
CA LEU A 112 -2.72 6.39 8.52
C LEU A 112 -2.24 7.84 8.57
N ASN A 113 -0.92 8.06 8.51
CA ASN A 113 -0.34 9.39 8.50
C ASN A 113 -0.75 10.21 7.27
N ALA A 114 -0.82 9.57 6.09
CA ALA A 114 -1.30 10.24 4.87
C ALA A 114 -2.79 10.60 5.00
N TRP A 115 -3.61 9.71 5.54
CA TRP A 115 -5.03 9.95 5.72
C TRP A 115 -5.32 11.08 6.72
N ASP A 116 -4.64 11.10 7.86
CA ASP A 116 -4.72 12.18 8.84
C ASP A 116 -4.33 13.54 8.25
N GLU A 117 -3.26 13.58 7.44
CA GLU A 117 -2.84 14.78 6.72
C GLU A 117 -3.90 15.27 5.72
N VAL A 118 -4.53 14.36 4.97
CA VAL A 118 -5.63 14.70 4.05
C VAL A 118 -6.80 15.29 4.83
N GLN A 119 -7.20 14.69 5.96
CA GLN A 119 -8.30 15.21 6.79
C GLN A 119 -8.00 16.62 7.28
N LYS A 120 -6.77 16.88 7.74
CA LYS A 120 -6.33 18.21 8.18
C LYS A 120 -6.36 19.23 7.04
N ARG A 121 -5.84 18.90 5.85
CA ARG A 121 -5.83 19.80 4.68
C ARG A 121 -7.23 20.15 4.19
N THR A 122 -8.19 19.24 4.37
CA THR A 122 -9.56 19.38 3.85
C THR A 122 -10.59 19.72 4.91
N ASN A 123 -10.16 19.97 6.15
CA ASN A 123 -11.06 20.19 7.29
C ASN A 123 -12.14 19.11 7.41
N GLY A 124 -11.75 17.84 7.24
CA GLY A 124 -12.66 16.69 7.31
C GLY A 124 -13.42 16.35 6.02
N HIS A 125 -13.15 17.04 4.90
CA HIS A 125 -13.81 16.78 3.60
C HIS A 125 -12.82 16.26 2.54
N PRO A 126 -12.25 15.06 2.72
CA PRO A 126 -11.25 14.50 1.83
C PRO A 126 -11.75 14.40 0.39
N THR A 127 -10.91 14.73 -0.59
CA THR A 127 -11.20 14.49 -2.01
C THR A 127 -10.09 13.62 -2.61
N ALA A 128 -10.41 12.82 -3.64
CA ALA A 128 -9.41 11.99 -4.31
C ALA A 128 -8.22 12.81 -4.85
N ALA A 129 -8.46 14.05 -5.29
CA ALA A 129 -7.40 14.95 -5.75
C ALA A 129 -6.39 15.30 -4.64
N VAL A 130 -6.88 15.62 -3.43
CA VAL A 130 -6.01 15.94 -2.29
C VAL A 130 -5.30 14.68 -1.77
N VAL A 131 -5.99 13.53 -1.75
CA VAL A 131 -5.35 12.26 -1.39
C VAL A 131 -4.17 11.97 -2.31
N LYS A 132 -4.39 12.08 -3.63
CA LYS A 132 -3.35 11.89 -4.64
C LYS A 132 -2.16 12.83 -4.44
N GLU A 133 -2.42 14.10 -4.12
CA GLU A 133 -1.39 15.09 -3.86
C GLU A 133 -0.54 14.69 -2.64
N VAL A 134 -1.17 14.37 -1.50
CA VAL A 134 -0.48 13.96 -0.27
C VAL A 134 0.35 12.69 -0.49
N VAL A 135 -0.21 11.68 -1.15
CA VAL A 135 0.51 10.43 -1.46
C VAL A 135 1.71 10.71 -2.37
N ARG A 136 1.54 11.53 -3.41
CA ARG A 136 2.64 11.93 -4.31
C ARG A 136 3.74 12.70 -3.58
N GLU A 137 3.39 13.62 -2.69
CA GLU A 137 4.38 14.36 -1.88
C GLU A 137 5.19 13.42 -1.00
N ARG A 138 4.55 12.42 -0.39
CA ARG A 138 5.22 11.40 0.43
C ARG A 138 6.15 10.54 -0.41
N GLU A 139 5.68 10.04 -1.56
CA GLU A 139 6.54 9.30 -2.49
C GLU A 139 7.76 10.13 -2.91
N VAL A 140 7.58 11.43 -3.17
CA VAL A 140 8.69 12.34 -3.49
C VAL A 140 9.67 12.47 -2.32
N LYS A 141 9.18 12.63 -1.09
CA LYS A 141 10.01 12.74 0.11
C LYS A 141 10.79 11.44 0.35
N THR A 142 10.13 10.29 0.29
CA THR A 142 10.76 8.98 0.44
C THR A 142 11.81 8.73 -0.64
N GLN A 143 11.50 9.01 -1.92
CA GLN A 143 12.46 8.89 -3.01
C GLN A 143 13.66 9.83 -2.85
N ARG A 144 13.43 11.04 -2.34
CA ARG A 144 14.50 12.01 -2.08
C ARG A 144 15.42 11.52 -0.95
N GLN A 145 14.84 11.04 0.15
CA GLN A 145 15.62 10.52 1.28
C GLN A 145 16.46 9.32 0.85
N ILE A 146 15.85 8.35 0.15
CA ILE A 146 16.57 7.19 -0.39
C ILE A 146 17.71 7.63 -1.34
N ALA A 147 17.46 8.62 -2.19
CA ALA A 147 18.48 9.14 -3.10
C ALA A 147 19.65 9.79 -2.37
N GLU A 148 19.36 10.53 -1.28
CA GLU A 148 20.36 11.17 -0.42
C GLU A 148 21.19 10.12 0.33
N ASP A 149 20.55 9.17 1.00
CA ASP A 149 21.21 8.12 1.78
C ASP A 149 22.12 7.23 0.92
N LEU A 150 21.71 6.99 -0.33
CA LEU A 150 22.45 6.16 -1.29
C LEU A 150 23.44 6.97 -2.16
N GLY A 151 23.46 8.31 -2.06
CA GLY A 151 24.31 9.17 -2.88
C GLY A 151 24.03 9.07 -4.40
N ILE A 152 22.80 8.80 -4.81
CA ILE A 152 22.42 8.59 -6.22
C ILE A 152 21.34 9.57 -6.70
N ALA A 153 21.17 9.66 -8.03
CA ALA A 153 20.11 10.48 -8.60
C ALA A 153 18.70 9.89 -8.31
N ARG A 154 17.76 10.77 -7.97
CA ARG A 154 16.35 10.41 -7.70
C ARG A 154 15.66 9.70 -8.88
N SER A 155 15.97 10.09 -10.11
CA SER A 155 15.44 9.44 -11.33
C SER A 155 15.84 7.97 -11.40
N THR A 156 17.05 7.65 -10.96
CA THR A 156 17.56 6.29 -10.86
C THR A 156 16.77 5.49 -9.82
N VAL A 157 16.56 6.03 -8.62
CA VAL A 157 15.71 5.38 -7.58
C VAL A 157 14.30 5.11 -8.09
N SER A 158 13.67 6.09 -8.76
CA SER A 158 12.30 5.96 -9.28
C SER A 158 12.15 4.87 -10.34
N LYS A 159 13.09 4.78 -11.29
CA LYS A 159 13.12 3.73 -12.31
C LYS A 159 13.12 2.34 -11.66
N HIS A 160 13.95 2.20 -10.66
CA HIS A 160 14.25 0.95 -10.00
C HIS A 160 13.12 0.47 -9.06
N ILE A 161 12.46 1.39 -8.32
CA ILE A 161 11.22 1.07 -7.58
C ILE A 161 10.13 0.52 -8.51
N LYS A 162 9.95 1.13 -9.70
CA LYS A 162 8.93 0.70 -10.68
C LYS A 162 9.22 -0.65 -11.31
N GLU A 163 10.50 -0.97 -11.51
CA GLU A 163 10.94 -2.26 -12.03
C GLU A 163 10.96 -3.35 -10.96
N GLY A 164 10.69 -3.00 -9.68
CA GLY A 164 10.82 -3.94 -8.55
C GLY A 164 12.28 -4.33 -8.28
N THR A 165 13.22 -3.53 -8.77
CA THR A 165 14.66 -3.79 -8.72
C THR A 165 15.30 -2.50 -8.26
N LEU A 166 15.70 -2.35 -6.99
CA LEU A 166 16.49 -1.18 -6.56
C LEU A 166 17.82 -1.14 -7.35
N PRO A 167 18.37 0.05 -7.71
CA PRO A 167 19.63 0.12 -8.45
C PRO A 167 20.70 -0.56 -7.59
N ASN A 168 21.26 -1.66 -8.11
CA ASN A 168 22.12 -2.62 -7.42
C ASN A 168 22.47 -2.27 -5.97
N ALA A 169 21.60 -2.72 -5.06
CA ALA A 169 22.09 -3.40 -3.87
C ALA A 169 22.80 -4.66 -4.39
N GLU A 170 24.12 -4.56 -4.60
CA GLU A 170 25.02 -5.70 -4.81
C GLU A 170 24.63 -6.90 -3.92
N PRO A 171 24.84 -8.16 -4.36
CA PRO A 171 24.82 -9.32 -3.46
C PRO A 171 25.57 -9.09 -2.15
N TRP A 172 26.60 -8.25 -2.20
CA TRP A 172 27.34 -7.71 -1.07
C TRP A 172 26.48 -6.94 -0.05
N PHE A 173 25.56 -6.05 -0.45
CA PHE A 173 24.73 -5.29 0.50
C PHE A 173 23.65 -6.14 1.17
N ALA A 174 23.07 -7.10 0.45
CA ALA A 174 22.16 -8.09 1.06
C ALA A 174 22.91 -8.96 2.07
N PHE A 175 24.16 -9.30 1.76
CA PHE A 175 25.05 -10.00 2.66
C PHE A 175 25.41 -9.17 3.90
N LEU A 176 25.81 -7.90 3.72
CA LEU A 176 26.11 -6.96 4.80
C LEU A 176 24.95 -6.80 5.78
N ARG A 177 23.73 -6.57 5.30
CA ARG A 177 22.56 -6.43 6.19
C ARG A 177 22.32 -7.67 7.07
N VAL A 178 22.61 -8.86 6.55
CA VAL A 178 22.52 -10.10 7.33
C VAL A 178 23.64 -10.18 8.36
N MET A 179 24.85 -9.72 8.02
CA MET A 179 25.98 -9.67 8.96
C MET A 179 25.75 -8.64 10.08
N ASP A 180 25.36 -7.41 9.73
CA ASP A 180 25.09 -6.33 10.68
C ASP A 180 23.99 -6.72 11.68
N ALA A 181 22.91 -7.36 11.19
CA ALA A 181 21.82 -7.82 12.05
C ALA A 181 22.25 -8.97 13.00
N LEU A 182 23.19 -9.82 12.58
CA LEU A 182 23.75 -10.87 13.45
C LEU A 182 24.68 -10.26 14.50
N GLU A 183 25.51 -9.29 14.11
CA GLU A 183 26.41 -8.58 15.01
C GLU A 183 25.62 -7.82 16.09
N GLU A 184 24.65 -7.00 15.70
CA GLU A 184 23.79 -6.24 16.63
C GLU A 184 23.07 -7.17 17.62
N LEU A 185 22.59 -8.33 17.15
CA LEU A 185 21.94 -9.31 18.01
C LEU A 185 22.90 -9.87 19.07
N THR A 186 24.13 -10.20 18.67
CA THR A 186 25.15 -10.75 19.57
C THR A 186 25.80 -9.73 20.50
N GLU A 187 25.80 -8.45 20.13
CA GLU A 187 26.20 -7.35 21.01
C GLU A 187 25.15 -7.05 22.07
N ARG A 188 23.86 -7.09 21.67
CA ARG A 188 22.73 -6.73 22.54
C ARG A 188 22.37 -7.84 23.53
N TYR A 189 22.56 -9.10 23.16
CA TYR A 189 22.15 -10.24 23.98
C TYR A 189 23.26 -11.29 24.12
N PRO A 190 23.50 -11.82 25.33
CA PRO A 190 24.44 -12.93 25.50
C PRO A 190 23.90 -14.18 24.79
N VAL A 191 24.81 -14.97 24.20
CA VAL A 191 24.48 -16.16 23.40
C VAL A 191 23.50 -17.14 24.09
N PRO A 192 23.59 -17.42 25.41
CA PRO A 192 22.63 -18.28 26.09
C PRO A 192 21.18 -17.77 26.04
N GLU A 193 20.96 -16.45 26.09
CA GLU A 193 19.62 -15.85 25.99
C GLU A 193 19.06 -15.95 24.57
N ILE A 194 19.92 -15.75 23.55
CA ILE A 194 19.56 -15.95 22.15
C ILE A 194 19.14 -17.41 21.91
N ILE A 195 19.85 -18.37 22.51
CA ILE A 195 19.51 -19.79 22.42
C ILE A 195 18.18 -20.09 23.12
N ALA A 196 17.96 -19.53 24.30
CA ALA A 196 16.73 -19.71 25.07
C ALA A 196 15.49 -19.17 24.34
N ALA A 197 15.66 -18.14 23.49
CA ALA A 197 14.59 -17.61 22.65
C ALA A 197 14.19 -18.57 21.49
N ILE A 198 14.99 -19.58 21.18
CA ILE A 198 14.69 -20.55 20.10
C ILE A 198 13.86 -21.70 20.67
N PRO A 199 12.62 -21.96 20.16
CA PRO A 199 11.80 -23.07 20.61
C PRO A 199 12.52 -24.42 20.47
N GLU A 200 12.48 -25.28 21.49
CA GLU A 200 13.21 -26.57 21.53
C GLU A 200 13.03 -27.41 20.26
N ARG A 201 11.78 -27.52 19.77
CA ARG A 201 11.44 -28.24 18.53
C ARG A 201 12.14 -27.72 17.26
N ARG A 202 12.67 -26.50 17.29
CA ARG A 202 13.39 -25.84 16.17
C ARG A 202 14.90 -25.84 16.36
N GLN A 203 15.41 -26.05 17.57
CA GLN A 203 16.83 -25.91 17.89
C GLN A 203 17.73 -26.78 17.01
N ALA A 204 17.41 -28.07 16.82
CA ALA A 204 18.21 -28.97 15.97
C ALA A 204 18.28 -28.49 14.50
N GLY A 205 17.17 -28.00 13.95
CA GLY A 205 17.10 -27.47 12.59
C GLY A 205 17.88 -26.16 12.44
N THR A 206 17.73 -25.24 13.39
CA THR A 206 18.45 -23.97 13.44
C THR A 206 19.96 -24.22 13.54
N THR A 207 20.39 -25.14 14.41
CA THR A 207 21.80 -25.56 14.55
C THR A 207 22.38 -26.07 13.23
N LYS A 208 21.66 -26.92 12.50
CA LYS A 208 22.11 -27.43 11.19
C LYS A 208 22.25 -26.30 10.16
N ARG A 209 21.31 -25.35 10.15
CA ARG A 209 21.34 -24.19 9.25
C ARG A 209 22.53 -23.26 9.57
N LEU A 210 22.75 -22.95 10.84
CA LEU A 210 23.87 -22.11 11.28
C LEU A 210 25.22 -22.74 10.94
N ARG A 211 25.41 -24.05 11.17
CA ARG A 211 26.65 -24.75 10.76
C ARG A 211 26.90 -24.67 9.27
N ARG A 212 25.86 -24.84 8.46
CA ARG A 212 25.98 -24.75 7.00
C ARG A 212 26.34 -23.33 6.56
N LEU A 213 25.69 -22.31 7.14
CA LEU A 213 26.02 -20.91 6.88
C LEU A 213 27.46 -20.58 7.29
N GLY A 214 27.88 -20.95 8.51
CA GLY A 214 29.26 -20.78 8.97
C GLY A 214 30.28 -21.46 8.05
N SER A 215 29.95 -22.62 7.48
CA SER A 215 30.82 -23.29 6.50
C SER A 215 30.95 -22.50 5.19
N TYR A 216 29.86 -21.88 4.70
CA TYR A 216 29.92 -21.02 3.53
C TYR A 216 30.68 -19.72 3.81
N LEU A 217 30.40 -19.08 4.94
CA LEU A 217 31.10 -17.87 5.39
C LEU A 217 32.60 -18.12 5.53
N GLY A 218 32.99 -19.24 6.16
CA GLY A 218 34.40 -19.60 6.30
C GLY A 218 35.11 -19.85 4.95
N ARG A 219 34.42 -20.46 3.97
CA ARG A 219 34.98 -20.61 2.61
C ARG A 219 35.15 -19.26 1.92
N ILE A 220 34.19 -18.36 2.07
CA ILE A 220 34.25 -17.01 1.50
C ILE A 220 35.44 -16.25 2.11
N ALA A 221 35.56 -16.22 3.44
CA ALA A 221 36.68 -15.58 4.14
C ALA A 221 38.03 -16.13 3.68
N TRP A 222 38.20 -17.46 3.69
CA TRP A 222 39.43 -18.12 3.24
C TRP A 222 39.79 -17.80 1.78
N THR A 223 38.78 -17.70 0.90
CA THR A 223 39.01 -17.36 -0.51
C THR A 223 39.46 -15.91 -0.67
N LEU A 224 38.90 -14.99 0.12
CA LEU A 224 39.29 -13.58 0.13
C LEU A 224 40.72 -13.38 0.67
N GLU A 225 41.08 -14.06 1.76
CA GLU A 225 42.44 -14.06 2.32
C GLU A 225 43.47 -14.61 1.32
N GLY A 226 43.10 -15.64 0.55
CA GLY A 226 43.96 -16.24 -0.47
C GLY A 226 44.19 -15.37 -1.71
N THR A 227 43.28 -14.43 -2.02
CA THR A 227 43.44 -13.49 -3.14
C THR A 227 44.34 -12.30 -2.83
N GLU A 228 44.69 -12.05 -1.56
CA GLU A 228 45.64 -10.99 -1.16
C GLU A 228 47.12 -11.46 -1.19
N ALA A 229 47.39 -12.73 -1.51
CA ALA A 229 48.73 -13.33 -1.45
C ALA A 229 49.43 -13.50 -2.83
N THR A 230 48.96 -12.81 -3.88
CA THR A 230 49.60 -12.73 -5.21
C THR A 230 49.71 -11.30 -5.67
#